data_AF-A0A6G0R219-F1
#
_entry.id   AF-A0A6G0R219-F1
#
_cell.length_a   1.000
_cell.length_b   1.000
_cell.length_c   1.000
_cell.angle_alpha   90.00
_cell.angle_beta   90.00
_cell.angle_gamma   90.00
#
_symmetry.space_group_name_H-M   'P 1'
#
loop_
_entity.id
_entity.type
_entity.pdbx_description
1 polymer ?
#
loop_
_entity_poly.entity_id
_entity_poly.type
_entity_poly.pdbx_seq_one_letter_code
_entity_poly.pdbx_strand_id
1 'polypeptide(L)'
;MVSWIITLSLVVSTFGVAQGYSTTDNLALATAAAMPVGVYYRPPRSMTSGRPGTTTPFRRSPCPGLNTLTNHGYLPRDGKNITVKMALAAIRDKFNIAEDLAGVIGTLTPGRFDLNDMSKHNSPIEHDATMARSDAYFGEDPAFVTPGLCHTQPH
;
A
#
# COMPACT_ATOMS: atom_id res chain seq x y z
N MET A 1 -3.18 -42.36 -11.77
CA MET A 1 -2.03 -41.44 -11.62
C MET A 1 -2.25 -40.30 -12.60
N VAL A 2 -2.82 -39.18 -12.15
CA VAL A 2 -3.15 -38.06 -13.03
C VAL A 2 -2.12 -36.97 -12.76
N SER A 3 -1.22 -36.77 -13.73
CA SER A 3 -0.13 -35.81 -13.68
C SER A 3 -0.69 -34.41 -13.93
N TRP A 4 -0.63 -33.54 -12.93
CA TRP A 4 -0.98 -32.13 -13.05
C TRP A 4 0.30 -31.34 -13.34
N ILE A 5 0.54 -31.06 -14.63
CA ILE A 5 1.56 -30.09 -15.01
C ILE A 5 0.96 -28.71 -14.76
N ILE A 6 1.37 -28.09 -13.65
CA ILE A 6 1.05 -26.69 -13.36
C ILE A 6 1.95 -25.84 -14.26
N THR A 7 1.39 -25.32 -15.34
CA THR A 7 2.02 -24.27 -16.15
C THR A 7 2.06 -22.99 -15.34
N LEU A 8 3.23 -22.68 -14.77
CA LEU A 8 3.53 -21.40 -14.14
C LEU A 8 3.66 -20.35 -15.25
N SER A 9 2.57 -19.65 -15.56
CA SER A 9 2.61 -18.49 -16.45
C SER A 9 3.35 -17.34 -15.76
N LEU A 10 4.62 -17.13 -16.12
CA LEU A 10 5.36 -15.93 -15.73
C LEU A 10 4.79 -14.73 -16.51
N VAL A 11 3.85 -14.00 -15.90
CA VAL A 11 3.50 -12.67 -16.38
C VAL A 11 4.60 -11.71 -15.91
N VAL A 12 5.68 -11.61 -16.69
CA VAL A 12 6.67 -10.53 -16.51
C VAL A 12 5.96 -9.23 -16.89
N SER A 13 5.50 -8.51 -15.88
CA SER A 13 4.95 -7.19 -16.03
C SER A 13 6.09 -6.24 -16.39
N THR A 14 6.22 -5.89 -17.67
CA THR A 14 7.28 -5.01 -18.22
C THR A 14 7.12 -3.53 -17.83
N PHE A 15 6.43 -3.21 -16.73
CA PHE A 15 6.11 -1.84 -16.33
C PHE A 15 7.31 -0.99 -15.87
N GLY A 16 8.47 -1.60 -15.60
CA GLY A 16 9.64 -0.92 -15.04
C GLY A 16 10.28 0.16 -15.92
N VAL A 17 10.27 -0.03 -17.24
CA VAL A 17 10.96 0.88 -18.18
C VAL A 17 10.21 2.20 -18.37
N ALA A 18 8.89 2.21 -18.20
CA ALA A 18 8.06 3.39 -18.45
C ALA A 18 8.11 4.45 -17.33
N GLN A 19 8.55 4.10 -16.10
CA GLN A 19 8.54 5.01 -14.95
C GLN A 19 9.92 5.57 -14.57
N GLY A 20 10.98 5.26 -15.34
CA GLY A 20 12.34 5.75 -15.08
C GLY A 20 13.01 5.12 -13.85
N TYR A 21 12.61 3.90 -13.48
CA TYR A 21 13.14 3.20 -12.32
C TYR A 21 14.52 2.61 -12.52
N SER A 22 15.34 2.66 -11.47
CA SER A 22 16.67 2.06 -11.49
C SER A 22 16.58 0.53 -11.58
N THR A 23 17.70 -0.13 -11.91
CA THR A 23 17.76 -1.60 -11.91
C THR A 23 17.41 -2.20 -10.56
N THR A 24 17.84 -1.56 -9.46
CA THR A 24 17.54 -2.01 -8.09
C THR A 24 16.06 -1.86 -7.75
N ASP A 25 15.43 -0.76 -8.19
CA ASP A 25 13.99 -0.56 -8.02
C ASP A 25 13.18 -1.64 -8.75
N ASN A 26 13.55 -1.92 -10.00
CA ASN A 26 12.89 -2.95 -10.80
C ASN A 26 13.07 -4.35 -10.21
N LEU A 27 14.25 -4.65 -9.66
CA LEU A 27 14.50 -5.91 -8.96
C LEU A 27 13.65 -6.02 -7.68
N ALA A 28 13.53 -4.95 -6.90
CA ALA A 28 12.71 -4.94 -5.70
C ALA A 28 11.21 -5.12 -6.02
N LEU A 29 10.71 -4.47 -7.07
CA LEU A 29 9.35 -4.65 -7.57
C LEU A 29 9.09 -6.08 -8.04
N ALA A 30 10.00 -6.65 -8.82
CA ALA A 30 9.90 -8.03 -9.30
C ALA A 30 9.94 -9.03 -8.15
N THR A 31 10.84 -8.83 -7.19
CA THR A 31 10.96 -9.66 -5.98
C THR A 31 9.66 -9.62 -5.18
N ALA A 32 9.12 -8.43 -4.92
CA ALA A 32 7.86 -8.28 -4.22
C ALA A 32 6.73 -9.01 -4.97
N ALA A 33 6.57 -8.76 -6.28
CA ALA A 33 5.53 -9.36 -7.09
C ALA A 33 5.60 -10.90 -7.16
N ALA A 34 6.79 -11.47 -7.09
CA ALA A 34 7.00 -12.93 -7.12
C ALA A 34 6.68 -13.63 -5.78
N MET A 35 6.55 -12.89 -4.67
CA MET A 35 6.27 -13.50 -3.37
C MET A 35 4.84 -14.04 -3.28
N PRO A 36 4.63 -15.27 -2.77
CA PRO A 36 3.30 -15.82 -2.58
C PRO A 36 2.40 -14.90 -1.75
N VAL A 37 1.12 -14.87 -2.07
CA VAL A 37 0.11 -14.12 -1.32
C VAL A 37 0.06 -14.64 0.13
N GLY A 38 -0.03 -13.72 1.10
CA GLY A 38 0.03 -13.99 2.53
C GLY A 38 1.44 -13.86 3.13
N VAL A 39 2.50 -14.00 2.33
CA VAL A 39 3.87 -13.79 2.83
C VAL A 39 4.11 -12.30 3.04
N TYR A 40 4.57 -11.94 4.24
CA TYR A 40 4.88 -10.56 4.58
C TYR A 40 6.11 -10.06 3.81
N TYR A 41 5.97 -8.90 3.20
CA TYR A 41 7.06 -8.15 2.59
C TYR A 41 6.88 -6.66 2.90
N ARG A 42 7.88 -6.07 3.53
CA ARG A 42 7.97 -4.63 3.73
C ARG A 42 9.01 -4.06 2.77
N PRO A 43 8.63 -3.16 1.85
CA PRO A 43 9.60 -2.55 0.96
C PRO A 43 10.60 -1.67 1.74
N PRO A 44 11.83 -1.51 1.23
CA PRO A 44 12.82 -0.62 1.82
C PRO A 44 12.29 0.82 1.95
N ARG A 45 12.64 1.50 3.04
CA ARG A 45 12.26 2.92 3.26
C ARG A 45 12.74 3.83 2.14
N SER A 46 13.92 3.58 1.56
CA SER A 46 14.48 4.36 0.46
C SER A 46 13.66 4.30 -0.83
N MET A 47 12.80 3.29 -1.00
CA MET A 47 11.99 3.06 -2.19
C MET A 47 10.49 3.24 -1.92
N THR A 48 10.13 3.72 -0.73
CA THR A 48 8.74 3.80 -0.27
C THR A 48 8.41 5.23 0.14
N SER A 49 7.27 5.73 -0.32
CA SER A 49 6.74 7.02 0.10
C SER A 49 5.22 7.00 0.08
N GLY A 50 4.62 7.80 0.95
CA GLY A 50 3.20 8.06 1.00
C GLY A 50 2.84 9.47 0.57
N ARG A 51 3.79 10.28 0.09
CA ARG A 51 3.49 11.64 -0.37
C ARG A 51 2.59 11.64 -1.61
N PRO A 52 1.57 12.49 -1.68
CA PRO A 52 0.81 12.68 -2.92
C PRO A 52 1.76 13.04 -4.09
N GLY A 53 1.57 12.42 -5.25
CA GLY A 53 2.41 12.66 -6.43
C GLY A 53 3.85 12.12 -6.36
N THR A 54 4.20 11.30 -5.36
CA THR A 54 5.52 10.67 -5.30
C THR A 54 5.79 9.80 -6.53
N THR A 55 7.06 9.63 -6.89
CA THR A 55 7.51 8.77 -8.00
C THR A 55 8.16 7.47 -7.55
N THR A 56 8.49 7.28 -6.27
CA THR A 56 9.04 6.03 -5.69
C THR A 56 8.41 4.72 -6.19
N PRO A 57 9.14 3.59 -6.22
CA PRO A 57 8.58 2.32 -6.68
C PRO A 57 7.39 1.83 -5.85
N PHE A 58 7.45 1.96 -4.52
CA PHE A 58 6.40 1.53 -3.60
C PHE A 58 5.63 2.73 -3.04
N ARG A 59 4.29 2.62 -3.09
CA ARG A 59 3.34 3.57 -2.49
C ARG A 59 2.77 2.99 -1.21
N ARG A 60 2.66 3.81 -0.17
CA ARG A 60 1.93 3.46 1.06
C ARG A 60 1.05 4.63 1.47
N SER A 61 0.06 4.39 2.30
CA SER A 61 -0.90 5.39 2.78
C SER A 61 -0.68 5.68 4.27
N PRO A 62 -1.34 6.71 4.85
CA PRO A 62 -1.44 6.84 6.31
C PRO A 62 -2.22 5.69 6.97
N CYS A 63 -2.99 4.90 6.21
CA CYS A 63 -3.84 3.83 6.72
C CYS A 63 -3.03 2.54 7.01
N PRO A 64 -2.92 2.10 8.28
CA PRO A 64 -2.19 0.88 8.63
C PRO A 64 -2.84 -0.38 8.04
N GLY A 65 -4.17 -0.43 7.91
CA GLY A 65 -4.90 -1.59 7.40
C GLY A 65 -4.56 -1.89 5.93
N LEU A 66 -4.70 -0.90 5.04
CA LEU A 66 -4.40 -1.08 3.62
C LEU A 66 -2.92 -1.35 3.37
N ASN A 67 -2.04 -0.68 4.10
CA ASN A 67 -0.60 -0.97 4.05
C ASN A 67 -0.30 -2.42 4.42
N THR A 68 -1.01 -2.98 5.40
CA THR A 68 -0.85 -4.38 5.81
C THR A 68 -1.30 -5.32 4.70
N LEU A 69 -2.49 -5.10 4.12
CA LEU A 69 -2.99 -5.90 3.00
C LEU A 69 -2.02 -5.91 1.80
N THR A 70 -1.47 -4.74 1.47
CA THR A 70 -0.45 -4.58 0.43
C THR A 70 0.87 -5.29 0.79
N ASN A 71 1.34 -5.19 2.05
CA ASN A 71 2.54 -5.88 2.49
C ASN A 71 2.39 -7.41 2.52
N HIS A 72 1.17 -7.93 2.63
CA HIS A 72 0.89 -9.37 2.51
C HIS A 72 0.51 -9.80 1.08
N GLY A 73 0.42 -8.88 0.12
CA GLY A 73 0.07 -9.20 -1.27
C GLY A 73 -1.42 -9.54 -1.48
N TYR A 74 -2.29 -9.21 -0.52
CA TYR A 74 -3.74 -9.25 -0.72
C TYR A 74 -4.23 -8.09 -1.60
N LEU A 75 -3.43 -7.02 -1.66
CA LEU A 75 -3.48 -5.95 -2.66
C LEU A 75 -2.13 -5.91 -3.41
N PRO A 76 -2.05 -5.29 -4.60
CA PRO A 76 -0.79 -5.07 -5.32
C PRO A 76 0.30 -4.55 -4.38
N ARG A 77 1.43 -5.26 -4.31
CA ARG A 77 2.50 -5.03 -3.31
C ARG A 77 3.23 -3.70 -3.49
N ASP A 78 3.22 -3.17 -4.71
CA ASP A 78 3.68 -1.83 -5.05
C ASP A 78 2.76 -0.72 -4.52
N GLY A 79 1.54 -1.07 -4.09
CA GLY A 79 0.54 -0.13 -3.58
C GLY A 79 -0.09 0.72 -4.68
N LYS A 80 -0.04 0.26 -5.94
CA LYS A 80 -0.52 1.00 -7.10
C LYS A 80 -1.74 0.34 -7.73
N ASN A 81 -2.50 1.12 -8.49
CA ASN A 81 -3.56 0.65 -9.38
C ASN A 81 -4.66 -0.17 -8.66
N ILE A 82 -4.96 0.19 -7.41
CA ILE A 82 -5.93 -0.50 -6.55
C ILE A 82 -7.32 0.01 -6.91
N THR A 83 -8.26 -0.90 -7.18
CA THR A 83 -9.67 -0.51 -7.32
C THR A 83 -10.37 -0.55 -5.98
N VAL A 84 -11.42 0.25 -5.82
CA VAL A 84 -12.30 0.20 -4.64
C VAL A 84 -12.76 -1.24 -4.39
N LYS A 85 -13.31 -1.92 -5.41
CA LYS A 85 -13.77 -3.30 -5.31
C LYS A 85 -12.69 -4.28 -4.80
N MET A 86 -11.44 -4.13 -5.25
CA MET A 86 -10.32 -4.95 -4.74
C MET A 86 -10.06 -4.69 -3.26
N ALA A 87 -10.05 -3.42 -2.85
CA ALA A 87 -9.86 -3.04 -1.46
C ALA A 87 -10.98 -3.57 -0.56
N LEU A 88 -12.25 -3.39 -0.94
CA LEU A 88 -13.40 -3.89 -0.17
C LEU A 88 -13.33 -5.41 0.02
N ALA A 89 -13.04 -6.15 -1.07
CA ALA A 89 -12.95 -7.61 -1.03
C ALA A 89 -11.83 -8.08 -0.10
N ALA A 90 -10.64 -7.46 -0.16
CA ALA A 90 -9.51 -7.81 0.69
C ALA A 90 -9.76 -7.46 2.17
N ILE A 91 -10.39 -6.32 2.46
CA ILE A 91 -10.75 -5.92 3.83
C ILE A 91 -11.76 -6.90 4.43
N ARG A 92 -12.81 -7.24 3.68
CA ARG A 92 -13.83 -8.20 4.13
C ARG A 92 -13.21 -9.56 4.43
N ASP A 93 -12.41 -10.07 3.51
CA ASP A 93 -11.83 -11.41 3.60
C ASP A 93 -10.75 -11.53 4.69
N LYS A 94 -9.94 -10.48 4.91
CA LYS A 94 -8.77 -10.56 5.81
C LYS A 94 -8.95 -9.90 7.16
N PHE A 95 -9.82 -8.91 7.27
CA PHE A 95 -10.12 -8.25 8.54
C PHE A 95 -11.51 -8.58 9.08
N ASN A 96 -12.35 -9.29 8.32
CA ASN A 96 -13.75 -9.58 8.70
C ASN A 96 -14.54 -8.30 9.04
N ILE A 97 -14.25 -7.22 8.30
CA ILE A 97 -14.92 -5.93 8.43
C ILE A 97 -16.00 -5.86 7.33
N ALA A 98 -17.21 -5.47 7.73
CA ALA A 98 -18.35 -5.33 6.82
C ALA A 98 -18.17 -4.17 5.82
N GLU A 99 -18.96 -4.18 4.75
CA GLU A 99 -18.82 -3.22 3.65
C GLU A 99 -19.20 -1.78 4.00
N ASP A 100 -19.78 -1.52 5.18
CA ASP A 100 -20.18 -0.19 5.64
C ASP A 100 -18.98 0.73 5.93
N LEU A 101 -17.97 0.24 6.66
CA LEU A 101 -16.70 0.93 6.87
C LEU A 101 -15.88 1.00 5.58
N ALA A 102 -16.07 0.00 4.71
CA ALA A 102 -15.41 -0.09 3.42
C ALA A 102 -16.04 0.90 2.39
N GLY A 103 -17.33 1.23 2.55
CA GLY A 103 -18.05 2.23 1.77
C GLY A 103 -17.52 3.65 1.95
N VAL A 104 -16.92 3.95 3.11
CA VAL A 104 -16.12 5.16 3.31
C VAL A 104 -14.92 5.13 2.36
N ILE A 105 -14.13 4.06 2.26
CA ILE A 105 -13.02 4.00 1.28
C ILE A 105 -13.50 4.15 -0.18
N GLY A 106 -14.71 3.65 -0.49
CA GLY A 106 -15.31 3.71 -1.82
C GLY A 106 -15.77 5.09 -2.29
N THR A 107 -16.00 6.05 -1.39
CA THR A 107 -16.44 7.41 -1.74
C THR A 107 -15.29 8.39 -2.00
N LEU A 108 -14.04 7.97 -1.79
CA LEU A 108 -12.94 8.90 -1.44
C LEU A 108 -11.80 8.95 -2.45
N THR A 109 -11.92 8.25 -3.58
CA THR A 109 -10.96 8.31 -4.69
C THR A 109 -11.68 7.92 -6.00
N PRO A 110 -11.18 8.28 -7.19
CA PRO A 110 -11.66 7.68 -8.43
C PRO A 110 -11.70 6.14 -8.26
N GLY A 111 -12.53 5.43 -9.04
CA GLY A 111 -12.73 3.96 -8.85
C GLY A 111 -11.46 3.09 -8.85
N ARG A 112 -10.30 3.71 -9.12
CA ARG A 112 -8.94 3.23 -9.10
C ARG A 112 -8.01 4.29 -8.49
N PHE A 113 -7.11 3.90 -7.60
CA PHE A 113 -6.19 4.78 -6.87
C PHE A 113 -4.87 4.09 -6.53
N ASP A 114 -3.85 4.88 -6.25
CA ASP A 114 -2.62 4.44 -5.58
C ASP A 114 -2.72 4.74 -4.08
N LEU A 115 -2.05 3.96 -3.22
CA LEU A 115 -2.17 4.14 -1.77
C LEU A 115 -1.78 5.55 -1.29
N ASN A 116 -0.82 6.21 -1.93
CA ASN A 116 -0.40 7.55 -1.56
C ASN A 116 -1.43 8.64 -1.92
N ASP A 117 -2.42 8.35 -2.77
CA ASP A 117 -3.50 9.30 -3.07
C ASP A 117 -4.34 9.60 -1.84
N MET A 118 -4.43 8.63 -0.92
CA MET A 118 -5.11 8.77 0.37
C MET A 118 -4.40 9.71 1.34
N SER A 119 -3.19 10.17 1.01
CA SER A 119 -2.40 11.05 1.88
C SER A 119 -2.62 12.53 1.60
N LYS A 120 -3.59 12.87 0.73
CA LYS A 120 -3.90 14.26 0.42
C LYS A 120 -4.64 14.89 1.61
N HIS A 121 -3.95 15.81 2.28
CA HIS A 121 -4.49 16.50 3.44
C HIS A 121 -5.79 17.26 3.15
N ASN A 122 -6.73 17.20 4.11
CA ASN A 122 -8.07 17.76 4.00
C ASN A 122 -8.84 17.24 2.77
N SER A 123 -8.55 16.01 2.35
CA SER A 123 -9.20 15.37 1.21
C SER A 123 -9.25 13.86 1.36
N PRO A 124 -10.45 13.31 1.50
CA PRO A 124 -11.41 13.44 2.60
C PRO A 124 -11.09 12.52 3.81
N ILE A 125 -9.99 11.75 3.79
CA ILE A 125 -9.61 10.83 4.88
C ILE A 125 -8.46 11.38 5.70
N GLU A 126 -7.42 11.89 5.06
CA GLU A 126 -6.22 12.32 5.76
C GLU A 126 -6.49 13.61 6.53
N HIS A 127 -6.16 13.58 7.82
CA HIS A 127 -6.47 14.60 8.80
C HIS A 127 -5.39 14.63 9.90
N ASP A 128 -5.30 15.74 10.62
CA ASP A 128 -4.37 15.91 11.75
C ASP A 128 -4.81 15.12 12.99
N ALA A 129 -3.95 15.11 14.02
CA ALA A 129 -4.12 14.39 15.28
C ALA A 129 -4.27 12.88 15.08
N THR A 130 -3.55 12.31 14.10
CA THR A 130 -3.50 10.85 13.95
C THR A 130 -2.70 10.22 15.10
N MET A 131 -3.02 8.96 15.43
CA MET A 131 -2.37 8.26 16.54
C MET A 131 -0.89 7.93 16.31
N ALA A 132 -0.41 7.94 15.06
CA ALA A 132 0.88 7.35 14.73
C ALA A 132 1.66 8.07 13.61
N ARG A 133 1.10 9.12 13.01
CA ARG A 133 1.74 9.92 11.96
C ARG A 133 1.65 11.38 12.34
N SER A 134 2.72 12.13 12.06
CA SER A 134 2.74 13.57 12.29
C SER A 134 1.71 14.26 11.41
N ASP A 135 1.11 15.31 11.96
CA ASP A 135 0.24 16.24 11.24
C ASP A 135 0.93 16.77 9.97
N ALA A 136 0.12 17.09 8.95
CA ALA A 136 0.63 17.49 7.65
C ALA A 136 1.52 18.75 7.73
N TYR A 137 1.25 19.62 8.71
CA TYR A 137 2.04 20.82 9.02
C TYR A 137 3.54 20.53 9.19
N PHE A 138 3.91 19.40 9.81
CA PHE A 138 5.30 19.02 10.06
C PHE A 138 6.01 18.47 8.82
N GLY A 139 5.27 18.17 7.75
CA GLY A 139 5.84 17.80 6.46
C GLY A 139 6.52 16.44 6.40
N GLU A 140 6.33 15.58 7.41
CA GLU A 140 6.85 14.21 7.43
C GLU A 140 6.20 13.33 6.36
N ASP A 141 6.85 12.21 5.99
CA ASP A 141 6.27 11.29 5.00
C ASP A 141 5.15 10.42 5.63
N PRO A 142 3.89 10.49 5.14
CA PRO A 142 2.75 9.78 5.73
C PRO A 142 2.86 8.24 5.69
N ALA A 143 3.76 7.68 4.87
CA ALA A 143 4.01 6.24 4.85
C ALA A 143 4.64 5.70 6.14
N PHE A 144 5.26 6.56 6.95
CA PHE A 144 6.04 6.15 8.10
C PHE A 144 5.41 6.60 9.41
N VAL A 145 5.53 5.71 10.41
CA VAL A 145 5.13 6.01 11.77
C VAL A 145 6.11 7.00 12.38
N THR A 146 5.58 8.02 13.07
CA THR A 146 6.34 8.97 13.87
C THR A 146 6.59 8.38 15.26
N PRO A 147 7.83 7.99 15.62
CA PRO A 147 8.11 7.25 16.85
C PRO A 147 7.69 7.98 18.13
N GLY A 148 7.70 9.32 18.12
CA GLY A 148 7.30 10.14 19.27
C GLY A 148 5.80 10.16 19.58
N LEU A 149 4.95 9.71 18.64
CA LEU A 149 3.49 9.66 18.83
C LEU A 149 3.01 8.31 19.38
N CYS A 150 3.76 7.24 19.13
CA CYS A 150 3.41 5.88 19.54
C CYS A 150 4.02 5.46 20.89
N HIS A 151 4.86 6.31 21.49
CA HIS A 151 5.38 6.06 22.84
C HIS A 151 4.33 6.44 23.87
N THR A 152 3.88 5.45 24.65
CA THR A 152 3.48 5.69 26.03
C THR A 152 4.68 6.33 26.72
N GLN A 153 4.47 7.48 27.37
CA GLN A 153 5.52 8.08 28.18
C GLN A 153 6.17 7.02 29.08
N PRO A 154 7.50 7.03 29.27
CA PRO A 154 8.09 6.22 30.32
C PRO A 154 7.47 6.71 31.64
N HIS A 155 6.61 5.89 32.23
CA HIS A 155 6.23 6.03 33.62
C HIS A 155 7.43 5.66 34.49
#